data_AF-A0A1J5HCY4-F1
#
_entry.id   AF-A0A1J5HCY4-F1
#
_cell.length_a   1.000
_cell.length_b   1.000
_cell.length_c   1.000
_cell.angle_alpha   90.00
_cell.angle_beta   90.00
_cell.angle_gamma   90.00
#
_symmetry.space_group_name_H-M   'P 1'
#
loop_
_entity.id
_entity.type
_entity.pdbx_description
1 polymer ?
#
loop_
_entity_poly.entity_id
_entity_poly.type
_entity_poly.pdbx_seq_one_letter_code
_entity_poly.pdbx_strand_id
1 'polypeptide(L)'
;MKRFLIYYRLLLIILVILFFILLFHKNLAPEGRMFLVKDFCLESKFISDLYPEERAKPVEKNGDKCYQTFFNQPVYFKVKVPRVFTQAKVKLVYRNARQNVVQFGVLRTKHQTTDWDFQLKLIENKIFDSLDWYKIEEEGVILWQKKKRFNSIHQFLNNLPMDQKTAAFFYEIVPEAIGDKTKVIKWNKDTPLKYVDYIIASYAQPLKKGDKVESEVEFLVGQDFINQGALEFMISAPGIEDDRYEISVEKIEIELAGPALSASNFWQKVKEYFVRKIRKDE
;
A
#
# COMPACT_ATOMS: atom_id res chain seq x y z
N MET A 1 0.25 60.68 10.68
CA MET A 1 -0.87 59.91 10.12
C MET A 1 -0.52 59.11 8.86
N LYS A 2 0.04 59.70 7.79
CA LYS A 2 0.39 58.95 6.54
C LYS A 2 1.35 57.77 6.73
N ARG A 3 2.40 57.92 7.55
CA ARG A 3 3.36 56.82 7.83
C ARG A 3 2.69 55.62 8.52
N PHE A 4 1.76 55.87 9.43
CA PHE A 4 1.00 54.82 10.13
C PHE A 4 0.15 53.96 9.17
N LEU A 5 -0.52 54.60 8.21
CA LEU A 5 -1.31 53.88 7.19
C LEU A 5 -0.43 52.99 6.28
N ILE A 6 0.82 53.41 6.00
CA ILE A 6 1.77 52.60 5.23
C ILE A 6 2.16 51.34 6.01
N TYR A 7 2.52 51.47 7.29
CA TYR A 7 2.86 50.31 8.13
C TYR A 7 1.69 49.32 8.27
N TYR A 8 0.47 49.82 8.49
CA TYR A 8 -0.71 48.97 8.58
C TYR A 8 -0.99 48.21 7.28
N ARG A 9 -0.86 48.86 6.11
CA ARG A 9 -1.00 48.19 4.81
C ARG A 9 0.05 47.10 4.61
N LEU A 10 1.31 47.37 4.95
CA LEU A 10 2.39 46.38 4.87
C LEU A 10 2.13 45.20 5.79
N LEU A 11 1.68 45.44 7.03
CA LEU A 11 1.31 44.40 7.99
C LEU A 11 0.22 43.48 7.42
N LEU A 12 -0.85 44.05 6.85
CA LEU A 12 -1.93 43.26 6.24
C LEU A 12 -1.44 42.43 5.04
N ILE A 13 -0.61 43.01 4.17
CA ILE A 13 -0.04 42.28 3.03
C ILE A 13 0.83 41.12 3.50
N ILE A 14 1.70 41.34 4.49
CA ILE A 14 2.53 40.29 5.08
C ILE A 14 1.67 39.19 5.69
N LEU A 15 0.61 39.55 6.42
CA LEU A 15 -0.31 38.59 7.02
C LEU A 15 -0.99 37.70 5.97
N VAL A 16 -1.45 38.29 4.86
CA VAL A 16 -2.04 37.54 3.74
C VAL A 16 -1.00 36.63 3.09
N ILE A 17 0.22 37.11 2.82
CA ILE A 17 1.31 36.29 2.27
C ILE A 17 1.63 35.12 3.20
N LEU A 18 1.76 35.38 4.50
CA LEU A 18 2.05 34.35 5.50
C LEU A 18 0.93 33.32 5.59
N PHE A 19 -0.34 33.75 5.50
CA PHE A 19 -1.48 32.85 5.40
C PHE A 19 -1.41 31.94 4.16
N PHE A 20 -1.07 32.49 2.99
CA PHE A 20 -0.88 31.68 1.78
C PHE A 20 0.31 30.72 1.88
N ILE A 21 1.43 31.13 2.50
CA ILE A 21 2.57 30.26 2.77
C ILE A 21 2.16 29.10 3.69
N LEU A 22 1.39 29.38 4.75
CA LEU A 22 0.88 28.34 5.66
C LEU A 22 -0.04 27.35 4.93
N LEU A 23 -0.98 27.84 4.11
CA LEU A 23 -1.84 26.98 3.30
C LEU A 23 -1.05 26.17 2.28
N PHE A 24 -0.04 26.78 1.68
CA PHE A 24 0.87 26.11 0.73
C PHE A 24 1.61 24.97 1.42
N HIS A 25 2.19 25.23 2.59
CA HIS A 25 2.92 24.22 3.36
C HIS A 25 2.02 23.05 3.77
N LYS A 26 0.76 23.32 4.13
CA LYS A 26 -0.20 22.27 4.50
C LYS A 26 -0.68 21.43 3.32
N ASN A 27 -0.80 22.01 2.13
CA ASN A 27 -1.47 21.34 1.00
C ASN A 27 -0.52 20.79 -0.08
N LEU A 28 0.73 21.26 -0.17
CA LEU A 28 1.62 20.92 -1.30
C LEU A 28 2.83 20.06 -0.93
N ALA A 29 3.03 19.74 0.36
CA ALA A 29 4.14 18.91 0.83
C ALA A 29 5.50 19.36 0.25
N PRO A 30 5.94 20.61 0.53
CA PRO A 30 7.15 21.19 -0.07
C PRO A 30 8.40 20.37 0.22
N GLU A 31 8.47 19.78 1.40
CA GLU A 31 9.56 18.90 1.85
C GLU A 31 9.59 17.56 1.11
N GLY A 32 8.57 17.25 0.31
CA GLY A 32 8.44 15.99 -0.42
C GLY A 32 7.86 14.85 0.41
N ARG A 33 7.37 15.11 1.63
CA ARG A 33 6.70 14.13 2.49
C ARG A 33 5.27 14.54 2.81
N MET A 34 4.36 13.56 2.83
CA MET A 34 2.96 13.76 3.20
C MET A 34 2.48 12.58 4.04
N PHE A 35 2.02 12.88 5.26
CA PHE A 35 1.49 11.89 6.19
C PHE A 35 -0.03 12.01 6.26
N LEU A 36 -0.72 10.91 6.04
CA LEU A 36 -2.19 10.84 6.02
C LEU A 36 -2.67 9.74 6.95
N VAL A 37 -3.76 10.01 7.66
CA VAL A 37 -4.38 9.07 8.58
C VAL A 37 -5.88 9.04 8.34
N LYS A 38 -6.44 7.84 8.35
CA LYS A 38 -7.87 7.56 8.39
C LYS A 38 -8.13 6.60 9.55
N ASP A 39 -8.84 7.06 10.56
CA ASP A 39 -9.27 6.29 11.74
C ASP A 39 -10.78 6.00 11.74
N PHE A 40 -11.46 6.33 10.64
CA PHE A 40 -12.90 6.22 10.41
C PHE A 40 -13.81 6.98 11.41
N CYS A 41 -13.29 7.55 12.49
CA CYS A 41 -14.10 8.35 13.42
C CYS A 41 -14.41 9.74 12.87
N LEU A 42 -13.52 10.27 12.04
CA LEU A 42 -13.68 11.53 11.35
C LEU A 42 -13.61 11.32 9.83
N GLU A 43 -14.36 12.15 9.10
CA GLU A 43 -14.22 12.21 7.65
C GLU A 43 -12.81 12.69 7.27
N SER A 44 -12.14 11.94 6.38
CA SER A 44 -10.86 12.35 5.83
C SER A 44 -11.07 12.99 4.47
N LYS A 45 -10.50 14.17 4.26
CA LYS A 45 -10.56 14.86 2.97
C LYS A 45 -9.68 14.20 1.91
N PHE A 46 -8.68 13.42 2.33
CA PHE A 46 -7.64 12.85 1.48
C PHE A 46 -7.82 11.36 1.24
N ILE A 47 -8.24 10.59 2.24
CA ILE A 47 -8.45 9.15 2.14
C ILE A 47 -9.95 8.89 2.11
N SER A 48 -10.45 8.25 1.05
CA SER A 48 -11.86 7.83 0.99
C SER A 48 -12.16 6.70 1.97
N ASP A 49 -13.44 6.48 2.22
CA ASP A 49 -13.89 5.21 2.82
C ASP A 49 -13.64 4.04 1.85
N LEU A 50 -13.74 2.82 2.38
CA LEU A 50 -13.67 1.60 1.59
C LEU A 50 -14.90 1.49 0.70
N TYR A 51 -14.70 1.12 -0.56
CA TYR A 51 -15.74 0.93 -1.57
C TYR A 51 -15.43 -0.32 -2.42
N PRO A 52 -16.38 -0.87 -3.18
CA PRO A 52 -17.77 -0.42 -3.34
C PRO A 52 -18.66 -0.80 -2.14
N GLU A 53 -19.79 -0.11 -1.98
CA GLU A 53 -20.69 -0.25 -0.82
C GLU A 53 -21.32 -1.65 -0.72
N GLU A 54 -21.40 -2.38 -1.83
CA GLU A 54 -21.89 -3.77 -1.86
C GLU A 54 -20.89 -4.76 -1.27
N ARG A 55 -19.65 -4.32 -1.01
CA ARG A 55 -18.56 -5.17 -0.47
C ARG A 55 -18.06 -4.70 0.90
N ALA A 56 -18.29 -3.42 1.22
CA ALA A 56 -17.94 -2.81 2.49
C ALA A 56 -19.18 -2.24 3.17
N LYS A 57 -19.37 -2.56 4.45
CA LYS A 57 -20.41 -1.94 5.29
C LYS A 57 -20.10 -0.44 5.46
N PRO A 58 -21.12 0.38 5.80
CA PRO A 58 -20.90 1.73 6.31
C PRO A 58 -19.97 1.72 7.51
N VAL A 59 -19.35 2.87 7.81
CA VAL A 59 -18.51 3.03 9.00
C VAL A 59 -19.32 2.73 10.26
N GLU A 60 -18.78 1.84 11.10
CA GLU A 60 -19.37 1.42 12.36
C GLU A 60 -18.66 2.11 13.53
N LYS A 61 -19.41 2.43 14.59
CA LYS A 61 -18.87 3.02 15.82
C LYS A 61 -19.27 2.15 17.02
N ASN A 62 -18.28 1.71 17.78
CA ASN A 62 -18.45 0.96 19.02
C ASN A 62 -17.67 1.64 20.15
N GLY A 63 -18.38 2.43 20.96
CA GLY A 63 -17.76 3.33 21.95
C GLY A 63 -16.89 4.39 21.26
N ASP A 64 -15.62 4.47 21.68
CA ASP A 64 -14.62 5.39 21.11
C ASP A 64 -13.88 4.82 19.89
N LYS A 65 -14.26 3.63 19.42
CA LYS A 65 -13.62 2.98 18.26
C LYS A 65 -14.52 3.09 17.05
N CYS A 66 -13.92 3.47 15.92
CA CYS A 66 -14.57 3.47 14.63
C CYS A 66 -13.79 2.57 13.68
N TYR A 67 -14.50 1.88 12.81
CA TYR A 67 -13.91 0.96 11.85
C TYR A 67 -14.85 0.78 10.67
N GLN A 68 -14.32 0.28 9.56
CA GLN A 68 -15.14 -0.13 8.44
C GLN A 68 -14.89 -1.60 8.14
N THR A 69 -15.97 -2.36 8.03
CA THR A 69 -15.92 -3.81 7.83
C THR A 69 -16.21 -4.15 6.38
N PHE A 70 -15.42 -5.03 5.78
CA PHE A 70 -15.73 -5.63 4.49
C PHE A 70 -15.91 -7.14 4.60
N PHE A 71 -16.79 -7.67 3.76
CA PHE A 71 -17.23 -9.08 3.78
C PHE A 71 -17.17 -9.70 2.37
N ASN A 72 -16.73 -8.92 1.38
CA ASN A 72 -16.54 -9.34 0.00
C ASN A 72 -15.31 -8.61 -0.56
N GLN A 73 -14.76 -9.10 -1.67
CA GLN A 73 -13.50 -8.64 -2.22
C GLN A 73 -13.61 -8.33 -3.73
N PRO A 74 -12.62 -7.60 -4.28
CA PRO A 74 -11.75 -6.68 -3.55
C PRO A 74 -12.52 -5.45 -3.05
N VAL A 75 -11.99 -4.79 -2.01
CA VAL A 75 -12.38 -3.42 -1.64
C VAL A 75 -11.24 -2.46 -1.93
N TYR A 76 -11.59 -1.20 -2.16
CA TYR A 76 -10.68 -0.17 -2.63
C TYR A 76 -10.82 1.09 -1.77
N PHE A 77 -9.80 1.94 -1.81
CA PHE A 77 -9.90 3.32 -1.35
C PHE A 77 -8.96 4.21 -2.16
N LYS A 78 -9.30 5.51 -2.23
CA LYS A 78 -8.54 6.52 -2.94
C LYS A 78 -7.81 7.42 -1.97
N VAL A 79 -6.61 7.82 -2.36
CA VAL A 79 -5.77 8.77 -1.65
C VAL A 79 -5.50 9.95 -2.56
N LYS A 80 -6.16 11.08 -2.32
CA LYS A 80 -5.97 12.30 -3.08
C LYS A 80 -4.57 12.85 -2.81
N VAL A 81 -3.79 13.03 -3.88
CA VAL A 81 -2.42 13.52 -3.80
C VAL A 81 -2.27 14.86 -4.52
N PRO A 82 -1.63 15.87 -3.91
CA PRO A 82 -1.46 17.18 -4.53
C PRO A 82 -0.39 17.19 -5.64
N ARG A 83 0.47 16.18 -5.66
CA ARG A 83 1.59 16.03 -6.59
C ARG A 83 1.99 14.57 -6.74
N VAL A 84 2.91 14.32 -7.66
CA VAL A 84 3.54 13.00 -7.83
C VAL A 84 4.55 12.75 -6.71
N PHE A 85 4.47 11.55 -6.14
CA PHE A 85 5.40 10.96 -5.18
C PHE A 85 6.08 9.75 -5.82
N THR A 86 7.21 9.32 -5.27
CA THR A 86 7.98 8.17 -5.77
C THR A 86 7.80 6.93 -4.90
N GLN A 87 7.31 7.11 -3.67
CA GLN A 87 7.16 6.05 -2.69
C GLN A 87 5.88 6.25 -1.89
N ALA A 88 5.18 5.16 -1.59
CA ALA A 88 4.03 5.12 -0.72
C ALA A 88 4.21 3.99 0.30
N LYS A 89 4.38 4.36 1.56
CA LYS A 89 4.44 3.45 2.70
C LYS A 89 3.08 3.45 3.37
N VAL A 90 2.43 2.29 3.42
CA VAL A 90 1.08 2.13 3.96
C VAL A 90 1.13 1.20 5.16
N LYS A 91 0.58 1.66 6.26
CA LYS A 91 0.34 0.86 7.46
C LYS A 91 -1.16 0.69 7.66
N LEU A 92 -1.59 -0.55 7.78
CA LEU A 92 -2.98 -0.93 8.05
C LEU A 92 -3.11 -1.52 9.45
N VAL A 93 -4.12 -1.09 10.18
CA VAL A 93 -4.54 -1.71 11.44
C VAL A 93 -5.93 -2.29 11.23
N TYR A 94 -6.05 -3.60 11.35
CA TYR A 94 -7.30 -4.32 11.08
C TYR A 94 -7.45 -5.56 11.96
N ARG A 95 -8.64 -6.15 11.92
CA ARG A 95 -8.96 -7.43 12.57
C ARG A 95 -9.30 -8.45 11.52
N ASN A 96 -8.63 -9.60 11.60
CA ASN A 96 -8.89 -10.73 10.73
C ASN A 96 -8.98 -12.00 11.58
N ALA A 97 -10.18 -12.46 11.87
CA ALA A 97 -10.37 -13.65 12.70
C ALA A 97 -10.02 -14.95 11.95
N ARG A 98 -10.48 -15.11 10.71
CA ARG A 98 -10.50 -16.42 10.03
C ARG A 98 -9.93 -16.45 8.61
N GLN A 99 -9.80 -15.31 7.94
CA GLN A 99 -9.29 -15.28 6.59
C GLN A 99 -7.80 -15.63 6.55
N ASN A 100 -7.43 -16.58 5.69
CA ASN A 100 -6.07 -17.09 5.63
C ASN A 100 -5.11 -16.14 4.94
N VAL A 101 -5.54 -15.50 3.85
CA VAL A 101 -4.69 -14.67 2.99
C VAL A 101 -5.32 -13.30 2.85
N VAL A 102 -4.55 -12.27 3.15
CA VAL A 102 -4.90 -10.87 2.91
C VAL A 102 -3.78 -10.21 2.11
N GLN A 103 -4.17 -9.53 1.04
CA GLN A 103 -3.30 -8.88 0.08
C GLN A 103 -3.63 -7.40 0.04
N PHE A 104 -2.61 -6.60 -0.24
CA PHE A 104 -2.73 -5.17 -0.41
C PHE A 104 -2.07 -4.75 -1.71
N GLY A 105 -2.70 -3.87 -2.48
CA GLY A 105 -2.14 -3.43 -3.75
C GLY A 105 -2.36 -1.96 -4.03
N VAL A 106 -1.58 -1.46 -4.98
CA VAL A 106 -1.73 -0.13 -5.58
C VAL A 106 -1.96 -0.27 -7.08
N LEU A 107 -2.91 0.49 -7.62
CA LEU A 107 -3.29 0.46 -9.03
C LEU A 107 -2.21 1.14 -9.89
N ARG A 108 -1.75 0.44 -10.93
CA ARG A 108 -0.95 0.98 -12.02
C ARG A 108 -1.89 1.37 -13.17
N THR A 109 -1.92 2.64 -13.53
CA THR A 109 -2.84 3.19 -14.55
C THR A 109 -2.29 3.13 -15.97
N LYS A 110 -0.99 2.92 -16.16
CA LYS A 110 -0.38 3.00 -17.49
C LYS A 110 -0.21 1.63 -18.12
N HIS A 111 -1.31 1.09 -18.62
CA HIS A 111 -1.36 0.22 -19.80
C HIS A 111 -2.75 0.42 -20.43
N GLN A 112 -2.81 0.62 -21.74
CA GLN A 112 -4.03 0.93 -22.52
C GLN A 112 -5.03 -0.23 -22.62
N THR A 113 -4.99 -1.17 -21.68
CA THR A 113 -5.95 -2.27 -21.59
C THR A 113 -7.04 -1.88 -20.61
N THR A 114 -8.25 -2.38 -20.84
CA THR A 114 -9.41 -2.28 -19.93
C THR A 114 -9.21 -2.96 -18.58
N ASP A 115 -7.98 -3.40 -18.27
CA ASP A 115 -7.67 -4.32 -17.20
C ASP A 115 -6.99 -3.57 -16.06
N TRP A 116 -7.54 -3.73 -14.86
CA TRP A 116 -7.02 -3.14 -13.64
C TRP A 116 -5.72 -3.86 -13.23
N ASP A 117 -4.57 -3.22 -13.41
CA ASP A 117 -3.26 -3.77 -13.06
C ASP A 117 -2.84 -3.34 -11.66
N PHE A 118 -2.98 -4.23 -10.67
CA PHE A 118 -2.57 -3.96 -9.29
C PHE A 118 -1.20 -4.57 -8.99
N GLN A 119 -0.29 -3.74 -8.45
CA GLN A 119 0.92 -4.25 -7.82
C GLN A 119 0.56 -4.76 -6.41
N LEU A 120 0.43 -6.07 -6.28
CA LEU A 120 0.03 -6.72 -5.03
C LEU A 120 1.22 -7.09 -4.14
N LYS A 121 1.01 -6.98 -2.83
CA LYS A 121 1.87 -7.51 -1.78
C LYS A 121 1.05 -8.28 -0.76
N LEU A 122 1.66 -9.30 -0.18
CA LEU A 122 1.06 -10.07 0.90
C LEU A 122 1.19 -9.30 2.21
N ILE A 123 0.08 -9.09 2.92
CA ILE A 123 0.07 -8.41 4.22
C ILE A 123 -0.27 -9.33 5.38
N GLU A 124 -0.90 -10.47 5.10
CA GLU A 124 -1.09 -11.56 6.06
C GLU A 124 -1.25 -12.90 5.34
N ASN A 125 -0.59 -13.93 5.86
CA ASN A 125 -0.81 -15.30 5.44
C ASN A 125 -0.72 -16.25 6.64
N LYS A 126 -1.88 -16.62 7.20
CA LYS A 126 -1.99 -17.50 8.37
C LYS A 126 -1.46 -18.91 8.11
N ILE A 127 -1.50 -19.37 6.86
CA ILE A 127 -0.94 -20.67 6.48
C ILE A 127 0.58 -20.61 6.66
N PHE A 128 1.24 -19.56 6.15
CA PHE A 128 2.69 -19.42 6.26
C PHE A 128 3.15 -19.06 7.67
N ASP A 129 2.37 -18.26 8.39
CA ASP A 129 2.63 -17.89 9.78
C ASP A 129 2.60 -19.08 10.74
N SER A 130 1.86 -20.14 10.39
CA SER A 130 1.72 -21.36 11.20
C SER A 130 2.64 -22.50 10.79
N LEU A 131 3.47 -22.32 9.75
CA LEU A 131 4.42 -23.34 9.32
C LEU A 131 5.49 -23.57 10.40
N ASP A 132 5.72 -24.83 10.73
CA ASP A 132 6.77 -25.31 11.62
C ASP A 132 8.11 -25.54 10.91
N TRP A 133 8.24 -25.06 9.67
CA TRP A 133 9.42 -25.24 8.84
C TRP A 133 10.55 -24.31 9.26
N TYR A 134 11.78 -24.66 8.90
CA TYR A 134 12.91 -23.74 9.09
C TYR A 134 12.70 -22.50 8.22
N LYS A 135 12.83 -21.33 8.84
CA LYS A 135 12.59 -20.02 8.22
C LYS A 135 13.90 -19.25 8.07
N ILE A 136 14.10 -18.62 6.91
CA ILE A 136 15.12 -17.61 6.65
C ILE A 136 14.39 -16.36 6.18
N GLU A 137 14.74 -15.20 6.73
CA GLU A 137 14.13 -13.92 6.39
C GLU A 137 15.23 -12.90 6.12
N GLU A 138 15.29 -12.40 4.88
CA GLU A 138 16.28 -11.44 4.42
C GLU A 138 15.59 -10.45 3.47
N GLU A 139 15.75 -9.15 3.72
CA GLU A 139 15.32 -8.07 2.80
C GLU A 139 13.83 -8.13 2.37
N GLY A 140 12.94 -8.53 3.28
CA GLY A 140 11.49 -8.63 3.00
C GLY A 140 11.11 -9.83 2.12
N VAL A 141 12.02 -10.80 1.99
CA VAL A 141 11.77 -12.11 1.41
C VAL A 141 11.90 -13.15 2.51
N ILE A 142 11.02 -14.13 2.51
CA ILE A 142 11.05 -15.25 3.44
C ILE A 142 11.14 -16.55 2.65
N LEU A 143 12.05 -17.42 3.07
CA LEU A 143 12.20 -18.79 2.62
C LEU A 143 11.83 -19.75 3.76
N TRP A 144 10.81 -20.59 3.53
CA TRP A 144 10.51 -21.74 4.38
C TRP A 144 11.08 -23.00 3.73
N GLN A 145 11.78 -23.82 4.53
CA GLN A 145 12.37 -25.08 4.09
C GLN A 145 12.00 -26.21 5.06
N LYS A 146 11.41 -27.31 4.55
CA LYS A 146 11.06 -28.49 5.39
C LYS A 146 12.28 -29.08 6.12
N LYS A 147 13.42 -29.08 5.45
CA LYS A 147 14.70 -29.53 5.99
C LYS A 147 15.69 -28.38 5.88
N LYS A 148 16.40 -28.07 6.96
CA LYS A 148 17.43 -27.03 6.96
C LYS A 148 18.58 -27.44 6.03
N ARG A 149 18.66 -26.82 4.85
CA ARG A 149 19.73 -27.03 3.86
C ARG A 149 20.46 -25.75 3.49
N PHE A 150 19.75 -24.62 3.49
CA PHE A 150 20.29 -23.31 3.19
C PHE A 150 20.37 -22.47 4.46
N ASN A 151 21.26 -21.49 4.46
CA ASN A 151 21.42 -20.51 5.53
C ASN A 151 21.12 -19.07 5.09
N SER A 152 20.97 -18.82 3.78
CA SER A 152 20.57 -17.52 3.23
C SER A 152 19.70 -17.68 1.97
N ILE A 153 18.95 -16.64 1.64
CA ILE A 153 18.11 -16.59 0.43
C ILE A 153 19.01 -16.57 -0.81
N HIS A 154 20.13 -15.84 -0.75
CA HIS A 154 21.12 -15.82 -1.84
C HIS A 154 21.69 -17.22 -2.13
N GLN A 155 22.05 -17.97 -1.09
CA GLN A 155 22.55 -19.35 -1.26
C GLN A 155 21.50 -20.25 -1.91
N PHE A 156 20.23 -20.13 -1.50
CA PHE A 156 19.11 -20.86 -2.08
C PHE A 156 18.92 -20.55 -3.57
N LEU A 157 18.84 -19.27 -3.93
CA LEU A 157 18.61 -18.85 -5.32
C LEU A 157 19.74 -19.27 -6.27
N ASN A 158 20.98 -19.26 -5.80
CA ASN A 158 22.14 -19.72 -6.59
C ASN A 158 22.24 -21.25 -6.70
N ASN A 159 21.55 -21.99 -5.83
CA ASN A 159 21.64 -23.46 -5.76
C ASN A 159 20.25 -24.08 -5.65
N LEU A 160 19.33 -23.70 -6.55
CA LEU A 160 17.97 -24.23 -6.52
C LEU A 160 17.98 -25.76 -6.68
N PRO A 161 17.32 -26.51 -5.77
CA PRO A 161 17.32 -27.96 -5.82
C PRO A 161 16.47 -28.45 -7.00
N MET A 162 17.10 -29.16 -7.93
CA MET A 162 16.48 -29.65 -9.17
C MET A 162 15.55 -30.84 -8.95
N ASP A 163 15.79 -31.61 -7.89
CA ASP A 163 15.02 -32.81 -7.54
C ASP A 163 13.76 -32.49 -6.71
N GLN A 164 13.75 -31.35 -6.02
CA GLN A 164 12.71 -30.90 -5.10
C GLN A 164 11.80 -29.83 -5.68
N LYS A 165 10.63 -29.64 -5.07
CA LYS A 165 9.63 -28.66 -5.53
C LYS A 165 9.69 -27.38 -4.71
N THR A 166 9.75 -26.24 -5.39
CA THR A 166 9.75 -24.90 -4.79
C THR A 166 8.46 -24.18 -5.16
N ALA A 167 7.71 -23.72 -4.17
CA ALA A 167 6.57 -22.84 -4.36
C ALA A 167 7.02 -21.38 -4.24
N ALA A 168 6.79 -20.58 -5.28
CA ALA A 168 7.03 -19.13 -5.24
C ALA A 168 5.71 -18.37 -5.08
N PHE A 169 5.66 -17.38 -4.19
CA PHE A 169 4.46 -16.58 -3.94
C PHE A 169 4.79 -15.09 -3.84
N PHE A 170 4.24 -14.26 -4.72
CA PHE A 170 4.63 -12.84 -4.83
C PHE A 170 6.15 -12.63 -4.92
N TYR A 171 6.86 -13.61 -5.46
CA TYR A 171 8.30 -13.58 -5.68
C TYR A 171 8.58 -14.15 -7.07
N GLU A 172 9.27 -13.37 -7.89
CA GLU A 172 9.65 -13.79 -9.25
C GLU A 172 11.07 -14.34 -9.21
N ILE A 173 11.20 -15.65 -9.44
CA ILE A 173 12.49 -16.28 -9.67
C ILE A 173 12.78 -16.13 -11.17
N VAL A 174 13.71 -15.24 -11.52
CA VAL A 174 14.09 -15.01 -12.92
C VAL A 174 14.87 -16.23 -13.44
N PRO A 175 14.36 -16.98 -14.43
CA PRO A 175 14.95 -18.26 -14.86
C PRO A 175 16.24 -18.14 -15.68
N GLU A 176 16.74 -16.93 -15.96
CA GLU A 176 17.91 -16.75 -16.83
C GLU A 176 19.18 -17.44 -16.29
N ALA A 177 19.24 -17.69 -14.98
CA ALA A 177 20.32 -18.47 -14.36
C ALA A 177 20.04 -19.99 -14.30
N ILE A 178 18.84 -20.43 -14.67
CA ILE A 178 18.31 -21.73 -14.27
C ILE A 178 17.46 -22.31 -15.41
N GLY A 179 18.10 -23.10 -16.28
CA GLY A 179 17.39 -23.77 -17.37
C GLY A 179 16.15 -24.55 -16.89
N ASP A 180 15.26 -24.87 -17.82
CA ASP A 180 13.90 -25.47 -17.71
C ASP A 180 13.74 -26.74 -16.81
N LYS A 181 14.79 -27.13 -16.08
CA LYS A 181 14.85 -28.27 -15.17
C LYS A 181 14.35 -27.95 -13.76
N THR A 182 14.15 -26.68 -13.39
CA THR A 182 13.65 -26.37 -12.04
C THR A 182 12.16 -26.60 -11.87
N LYS A 183 11.80 -27.37 -10.85
CA LYS A 183 10.41 -27.60 -10.42
C LYS A 183 9.89 -26.45 -9.54
N VAL A 184 10.00 -25.22 -10.04
CA VAL A 184 9.41 -24.03 -9.41
C VAL A 184 7.96 -23.93 -9.87
N ILE A 185 7.04 -23.81 -8.91
CA ILE A 185 5.61 -23.62 -9.17
C ILE A 185 5.14 -22.32 -8.52
N LYS A 186 4.17 -21.64 -9.13
CA LYS A 186 3.48 -20.52 -8.47
C LYS A 186 2.54 -21.08 -7.41
N TRP A 187 2.71 -20.64 -6.17
CA TRP A 187 1.83 -21.05 -5.08
C TRP A 187 0.47 -20.35 -5.18
N ASN A 188 -0.58 -21.08 -4.82
CA ASN A 188 -1.95 -20.59 -4.67
C ASN A 188 -2.67 -21.36 -3.56
N LYS A 189 -3.92 -21.01 -3.26
CA LYS A 189 -4.73 -21.65 -2.21
C LYS A 189 -4.90 -23.16 -2.40
N ASP A 190 -4.83 -23.64 -3.65
CA ASP A 190 -5.03 -25.05 -4.00
C ASP A 190 -3.72 -25.84 -4.02
N THR A 191 -2.57 -25.18 -3.80
CA THR A 191 -1.25 -25.82 -3.81
C THR A 191 -1.02 -26.58 -2.50
N PRO A 192 -1.03 -27.92 -2.48
CA PRO A 192 -0.94 -28.68 -1.24
C PRO A 192 0.48 -28.63 -0.68
N LEU A 193 0.63 -28.17 0.57
CA LEU A 193 1.93 -28.03 1.26
C LEU A 193 2.74 -29.34 1.31
N LYS A 194 2.07 -30.50 1.29
CA LYS A 194 2.73 -31.81 1.27
C LYS A 194 3.59 -32.04 0.02
N TYR A 195 3.28 -31.38 -1.11
CA TYR A 195 3.97 -31.56 -2.38
C TYR A 195 5.09 -30.56 -2.66
N VAL A 196 5.35 -29.62 -1.75
CA VAL A 196 6.42 -28.63 -1.89
C VAL A 196 7.45 -28.81 -0.77
N ASP A 197 8.72 -28.65 -1.09
CA ASP A 197 9.84 -28.77 -0.14
C ASP A 197 10.27 -27.40 0.39
N TYR A 198 10.11 -26.37 -0.46
CA TYR A 198 10.44 -24.99 -0.19
C TYR A 198 9.28 -24.07 -0.56
N ILE A 199 9.14 -22.98 0.18
CA ILE A 199 8.27 -21.87 -0.16
C ILE A 199 9.11 -20.60 -0.09
N ILE A 200 9.08 -19.77 -1.12
CA ILE A 200 9.71 -18.45 -1.12
C ILE A 200 8.67 -17.39 -1.42
N ALA A 201 8.64 -16.32 -0.63
CA ALA A 201 7.69 -15.24 -0.81
C ALA A 201 8.27 -13.86 -0.47
N SER A 202 7.85 -12.83 -1.21
CA SER A 202 8.00 -11.44 -0.73
C SER A 202 6.88 -11.17 0.29
N TYR A 203 7.25 -11.15 1.57
CA TYR A 203 6.30 -11.07 2.66
C TYR A 203 6.94 -10.42 3.89
N ALA A 204 6.30 -9.38 4.42
CA ALA A 204 6.61 -8.84 5.72
C ALA A 204 5.57 -9.36 6.72
N GLN A 205 6.03 -10.12 7.73
CA GLN A 205 5.14 -10.70 8.71
C GLN A 205 4.48 -9.59 9.56
N PRO A 206 3.14 -9.58 9.70
CA PRO A 206 2.47 -8.52 10.41
C PRO A 206 2.65 -8.65 11.93
N LEU A 207 2.59 -7.51 12.62
CA LEU A 207 2.59 -7.47 14.07
C LEU A 207 1.20 -7.81 14.59
N LYS A 208 1.10 -8.80 15.48
CA LYS A 208 -0.17 -9.21 16.09
C LYS A 208 -0.23 -8.78 17.55
N LYS A 209 -1.28 -8.07 17.94
CA LYS A 209 -1.54 -7.65 19.32
C LYS A 209 -2.98 -7.99 19.70
N GLY A 210 -3.17 -9.21 20.21
CA GLY A 210 -4.49 -9.75 20.48
C GLY A 210 -5.24 -10.06 19.18
N ASP A 211 -6.43 -9.49 19.01
CA ASP A 211 -7.25 -9.59 17.80
C ASP A 211 -6.83 -8.63 16.68
N LYS A 212 -5.94 -7.68 16.99
CA LYS A 212 -5.45 -6.67 16.04
C LYS A 212 -4.22 -7.15 15.29
N VAL A 213 -4.22 -6.85 14.01
CA VAL A 213 -3.12 -7.09 13.08
C VAL A 213 -2.67 -5.73 12.54
N GLU A 214 -1.37 -5.46 12.65
CA GLU A 214 -0.72 -4.30 12.05
C GLU A 214 0.20 -4.78 10.92
N SER A 215 -0.12 -4.41 9.69
CA SER A 215 0.70 -4.73 8.51
C SER A 215 1.25 -3.46 7.91
N GLU A 216 2.48 -3.52 7.42
CA GLU A 216 3.16 -2.41 6.76
C GLU A 216 3.70 -2.87 5.42
N VAL A 217 3.42 -2.10 4.37
CA VAL A 217 3.88 -2.35 3.02
C VAL A 217 4.33 -1.07 2.35
N GLU A 218 5.30 -1.22 1.46
CA GLU A 218 5.88 -0.10 0.72
C GLU A 218 5.78 -0.34 -0.77
N PHE A 219 5.41 0.70 -1.52
CA PHE A 219 5.34 0.67 -2.98
C PHE A 219 6.20 1.78 -3.57
N LEU A 220 6.90 1.45 -4.65
CA LEU A 220 7.39 2.45 -5.58
C LEU A 220 6.19 2.91 -6.41
N VAL A 221 5.86 4.19 -6.31
CA VAL A 221 4.77 4.81 -7.04
C VAL A 221 5.32 5.89 -7.98
N GLY A 222 4.45 6.45 -8.81
CA GLY A 222 4.84 7.48 -9.75
C GLY A 222 3.66 8.04 -10.51
N GLN A 223 3.94 8.77 -11.59
CA GLN A 223 2.91 9.33 -12.46
C GLN A 223 1.96 8.24 -13.00
N ASP A 224 2.50 7.05 -13.23
CA ASP A 224 1.81 5.89 -13.82
C ASP A 224 0.91 5.16 -12.80
N PHE A 225 0.78 5.66 -11.57
CA PHE A 225 -0.11 5.14 -10.52
C PHE A 225 -1.19 6.15 -10.12
N ILE A 226 -1.17 7.36 -10.69
CA ILE A 226 -2.08 8.44 -10.31
C ILE A 226 -3.25 8.50 -11.29
N ASN A 227 -4.41 8.05 -10.84
CA ASN A 227 -5.67 8.16 -11.55
C ASN A 227 -6.44 9.40 -11.10
N GLN A 228 -6.71 10.34 -12.01
CA GLN A 228 -7.49 11.55 -11.72
C GLN A 228 -7.02 12.37 -10.49
N GLY A 229 -5.73 12.32 -10.16
CA GLY A 229 -5.15 13.02 -8.99
C GLY A 229 -5.20 12.24 -7.67
N ALA A 230 -5.47 10.93 -7.72
CA ALA A 230 -5.42 10.05 -6.57
C ALA A 230 -4.59 8.80 -6.85
N LEU A 231 -3.96 8.27 -5.81
CA LEU A 231 -3.53 6.88 -5.78
C LEU A 231 -4.74 6.02 -5.42
N GLU A 232 -4.88 4.87 -6.06
CA GLU A 232 -5.96 3.92 -5.78
C GLU A 232 -5.37 2.64 -5.22
N PHE A 233 -5.81 2.28 -4.02
CA PHE A 233 -5.34 1.12 -3.29
C PHE A 233 -6.44 0.07 -3.21
N MET A 234 -6.04 -1.18 -3.07
CA MET A 234 -6.91 -2.33 -2.97
C MET A 234 -6.54 -3.18 -1.75
N ILE A 235 -7.56 -3.65 -1.04
CA ILE A 235 -7.46 -4.72 -0.05
C ILE A 235 -8.21 -5.92 -0.64
N SER A 236 -7.51 -7.04 -0.77
CA SER A 236 -8.06 -8.28 -1.31
C SER A 236 -7.90 -9.41 -0.30
N ALA A 237 -8.93 -10.25 -0.19
CA ALA A 237 -9.02 -11.33 0.78
C ALA A 237 -9.56 -12.58 0.08
N PRO A 238 -8.71 -13.31 -0.68
CA PRO A 238 -9.17 -14.40 -1.55
C PRO A 238 -10.02 -15.47 -0.83
N GLY A 239 -11.31 -15.58 -1.19
CA GLY A 239 -12.26 -16.55 -0.62
C GLY A 239 -13.05 -16.06 0.59
N ILE A 240 -12.96 -14.78 0.94
CA ILE A 240 -13.71 -14.20 2.08
C ILE A 240 -15.23 -14.39 1.94
N GLU A 241 -15.73 -14.34 0.70
CA GLU A 241 -17.13 -14.49 0.32
C GLU A 241 -17.67 -15.91 0.51
N ASP A 242 -16.84 -16.93 0.24
CA ASP A 242 -17.24 -18.34 0.32
C ASP A 242 -17.55 -18.74 1.76
N ASP A 243 -16.76 -18.21 2.70
CA ASP A 243 -16.83 -18.55 4.11
C ASP A 243 -17.64 -17.56 4.95
N ARG A 244 -18.15 -16.48 4.34
CA ARG A 244 -18.83 -15.35 5.02
C ARG A 244 -18.00 -14.77 6.16
N TYR A 245 -16.69 -14.66 5.94
CA TYR A 245 -15.80 -14.00 6.89
C TYR A 245 -15.86 -12.49 6.73
N GLU A 246 -15.45 -11.79 7.78
CA GLU A 246 -15.41 -10.33 7.81
C GLU A 246 -14.03 -9.87 8.25
N ILE A 247 -13.58 -8.76 7.67
CA ILE A 247 -12.36 -8.06 8.07
C ILE A 247 -12.73 -6.62 8.40
N SER A 248 -12.40 -6.18 9.62
CA SER A 248 -12.67 -4.82 10.09
C SER A 248 -11.39 -4.00 10.05
N VAL A 249 -11.35 -2.94 9.25
CA VAL A 249 -10.23 -2.01 9.16
C VAL A 249 -10.47 -0.87 10.15
N GLU A 250 -9.58 -0.74 11.13
CA GLU A 250 -9.64 0.32 12.14
C GLU A 250 -8.86 1.56 11.73
N LYS A 251 -7.74 1.38 11.01
CA LYS A 251 -6.86 2.50 10.66
C LYS A 251 -6.09 2.27 9.37
N ILE A 252 -5.95 3.34 8.59
CA ILE A 252 -5.06 3.43 7.44
C ILE A 252 -4.13 4.61 7.68
N GLU A 253 -2.82 4.35 7.71
CA GLU A 253 -1.78 5.37 7.76
C GLU A 253 -0.96 5.30 6.48
N ILE A 254 -0.67 6.45 5.87
CA ILE A 254 0.06 6.53 4.61
C ILE A 254 1.11 7.62 4.72
N GLU A 255 2.36 7.23 4.50
CA GLU A 255 3.48 8.13 4.28
C GLU A 255 3.83 8.11 2.79
N LEU A 256 3.67 9.26 2.14
CA LEU A 256 4.10 9.47 0.77
C LEU A 256 5.43 10.23 0.78
N ALA A 257 6.41 9.75 0.01
CA ALA A 257 7.72 10.37 -0.11
C ALA A 257 8.11 10.61 -1.56
N GLY A 258 8.80 11.73 -1.80
CA GLY A 258 9.29 12.15 -3.10
C GLY A 258 10.27 13.32 -2.98
N PRO A 259 10.79 13.84 -4.11
CA PRO A 259 11.77 14.92 -4.07
C PRO A 259 11.16 16.21 -3.54
N ALA A 260 11.91 16.95 -2.72
CA ALA A 260 11.52 18.29 -2.28
C ALA A 260 11.24 19.22 -3.47
N LEU A 261 10.38 20.21 -3.27
CA LEU A 261 10.14 21.27 -4.26
C LEU A 261 11.35 22.21 -4.28
N SER A 262 12.15 22.14 -5.34
CA SER A 262 13.15 23.17 -5.63
C SER A 262 12.48 24.44 -6.17
N ALA A 263 13.00 25.61 -5.81
CA ALA A 263 12.56 26.90 -6.34
C ALA A 263 12.63 26.96 -7.87
N SER A 264 13.58 26.26 -8.50
CA SER A 264 13.71 26.19 -9.96
C SER A 264 12.55 25.46 -10.65
N ASN A 265 12.00 24.44 -9.99
CA ASN A 265 10.96 23.57 -10.56
C ASN A 265 9.56 23.92 -10.02
N PHE A 266 9.49 24.91 -9.12
CA PHE A 266 8.28 25.34 -8.44
C PHE A 266 7.23 25.87 -9.42
N TRP A 267 7.59 26.86 -10.23
CA TRP A 267 6.65 27.50 -11.16
C TRP A 267 6.13 26.54 -12.21
N GLN A 268 6.96 25.60 -12.65
CA GLN A 268 6.54 24.53 -13.56
C GLN A 268 5.47 23.64 -12.91
N LYS A 269 5.69 23.18 -11.68
CA LYS A 269 4.72 22.33 -10.96
C LYS A 269 3.42 23.05 -10.61
N VAL A 270 3.51 24.33 -10.25
CA VAL A 270 2.32 25.18 -10.02
C VAL A 270 1.53 25.33 -11.31
N LYS A 271 2.20 25.60 -12.44
CA LYS A 271 1.56 25.67 -13.76
C LYS A 271 0.88 24.35 -14.12
N GLU A 272 1.56 23.22 -13.94
CA GLU A 272 1.00 21.88 -14.16
C GLU A 272 -0.24 21.61 -13.30
N TYR A 273 -0.23 22.02 -12.03
CA TYR A 273 -1.37 21.88 -11.12
C TYR A 273 -2.59 22.66 -11.62
N PHE A 274 -2.42 23.94 -11.99
CA PHE A 274 -3.53 24.76 -12.49
C PHE A 274 -4.06 24.28 -13.84
N VAL A 275 -3.18 23.90 -14.77
CA VAL A 275 -3.58 23.35 -16.08
C VAL A 275 -4.39 22.06 -15.91
N ARG A 276 -3.98 21.17 -15.00
CA ARG A 276 -4.73 19.94 -14.68
C ARG A 276 -6.11 20.23 -14.10
N LYS A 277 -6.24 21.26 -13.27
CA LYS A 277 -7.52 21.60 -12.65
C LYS A 277 -8.51 22.16 -13.66
N ILE A 278 -8.07 23.05 -14.55
CA ILE A 278 -8.92 23.65 -15.59
C ILE A 278 -9.45 22.61 -16.58
N ARG A 279 -8.61 21.66 -17.02
CA ARG A 279 -9.03 20.57 -17.93
C ARG A 279 -10.00 19.55 -17.32
N LYS A 280 -10.19 19.56 -16.01
CA LYS A 280 -11.07 18.60 -15.32
C LYS A 280 -12.52 19.11 -15.23
N ASP A 281 -12.75 20.37 -15.62
CA ASP A 281 -14.05 21.04 -15.64
C ASP A 281 -14.63 21.17 -17.08
N GLU A 282 -13.97 20.58 -18.08
CA GLU A 282 -14.47 20.36 -19.46
C GLU A 282 -14.84 18.88 -19.67
#